data_AF-A0A561SIM1-F1
#
_entry.id   AF-A0A561SIM1-F1
#
_cell.length_a   1.000
_cell.length_b   1.000
_cell.length_c   1.000
_cell.angle_alpha   90.00
_cell.angle_beta   90.00
_cell.angle_gamma   90.00
#
_symmetry.space_group_name_H-M   'P 1'
#
loop_
_entity.id
_entity.type
_entity.pdbx_description
1 polymer ?
#
loop_
_entity_poly.entity_id
_entity_poly.type
_entity_poly.pdbx_seq_one_letter_code
_entity_poly.pdbx_strand_id
1 'polypeptide(L)'
;MPDLHEPDRPGRSRQFDDELLGLDPDDPEAQAFAAHLDRMQRQRPAFTVEGYLEGVRDFADSANRAEGGRWWAAVTVVVLLLLGVAWVVWESLLFMLGAFL
;
A
#
# COMPACT_ATOMS: atom_id res chain seq x y z
N MET A 1 6.99 4.16 46.68
CA MET A 1 7.25 2.94 45.91
C MET A 1 7.29 3.36 44.45
N PRO A 2 8.48 3.58 43.85
CA PRO A 2 8.59 3.89 42.43
C PRO A 2 8.59 2.59 41.62
N ASP A 3 7.75 2.55 40.59
CA ASP A 3 7.63 1.43 39.66
C ASP A 3 8.93 1.29 38.85
N LEU A 4 9.60 0.16 39.00
CA LEU A 4 10.79 -0.17 38.23
C LEU A 4 10.36 -0.51 36.81
N HIS A 5 10.54 0.43 35.87
CA HIS A 5 10.65 0.09 34.46
C HIS A 5 11.91 -0.76 34.27
N GLU A 6 11.73 -2.06 34.12
CA GLU A 6 12.79 -2.96 33.67
C GLU A 6 13.21 -2.52 32.26
N PRO A 7 14.51 -2.39 31.99
CA PRO A 7 15.01 -1.99 30.68
C PRO A 7 14.69 -3.09 29.65
N ASP A 8 14.04 -2.70 28.55
CA ASP A 8 13.83 -3.52 27.36
C ASP A 8 15.15 -4.19 26.96
N ARG A 9 15.24 -5.51 27.15
CA ARG A 9 16.38 -6.29 26.66
C ARG A 9 16.35 -6.26 25.12
N PRO A 10 17.44 -5.89 24.44
CA PRO A 10 17.50 -5.82 22.99
C PRO A 10 17.44 -7.24 22.43
N GLY A 11 16.24 -7.68 22.07
CA GLY A 11 15.98 -9.02 21.53
C GLY A 11 14.58 -9.56 21.79
N ARG A 12 13.84 -9.00 22.76
CA ARG A 12 12.48 -9.43 23.12
C ARG A 12 11.48 -8.45 22.52
N SER A 13 10.91 -8.76 21.36
CA SER A 13 9.80 -7.95 20.83
C SER A 13 8.59 -8.13 21.76
N ARG A 14 7.89 -7.04 22.11
CA ARG A 14 6.65 -7.10 22.92
C ARG A 14 5.63 -8.14 22.42
N GLN A 15 5.66 -8.46 21.13
CA GLN A 15 4.85 -9.53 20.53
C GLN A 15 5.16 -10.93 21.06
N PHE A 16 6.40 -11.21 21.48
CA PHE A 16 6.72 -12.47 22.17
C PHE A 16 5.91 -12.61 23.46
N ASP A 17 5.78 -11.52 24.22
CA ASP A 17 5.09 -11.56 25.51
C ASP A 17 3.57 -11.69 25.32
N ASP A 18 2.99 -11.11 24.26
CA ASP A 18 1.54 -11.14 24.02
C ASP A 18 1.05 -12.41 23.27
N GLU A 19 1.79 -12.92 22.28
CA GLU A 19 1.36 -14.03 21.41
C GLU A 19 1.83 -15.43 21.91
N LEU A 20 2.91 -15.50 22.69
CA LEU A 20 3.50 -16.74 23.22
C LEU A 20 3.45 -16.82 24.76
N LEU A 21 2.42 -16.20 25.34
CA LEU A 21 2.23 -16.04 26.78
C LEU A 21 2.03 -17.42 27.45
N GLY A 22 3.09 -17.92 28.12
CA GLY A 22 3.11 -19.21 28.81
C GLY A 22 4.07 -20.26 28.25
N LEU A 23 4.75 -20.00 27.13
CA LEU A 23 5.90 -20.79 26.68
C LEU A 23 7.21 -20.29 27.33
N ASP A 24 8.16 -21.20 27.53
CA ASP A 24 9.50 -20.86 27.98
C ASP A 24 10.25 -20.11 26.86
N PRO A 25 10.64 -18.83 27.07
CA PRO A 25 11.33 -18.05 26.06
C PRO A 25 12.73 -18.58 25.71
N ASP A 26 13.34 -19.38 26.59
CA ASP A 26 14.65 -19.98 26.36
C ASP A 26 14.56 -21.34 25.66
N ASP A 27 13.35 -21.84 25.36
CA ASP A 27 13.14 -23.08 24.62
C ASP A 27 13.47 -22.90 23.12
N PRO A 28 14.38 -23.72 22.55
CA PRO A 28 14.68 -23.69 21.12
C PRO A 28 13.45 -23.88 20.22
N GLU A 29 12.42 -24.62 20.65
CA GLU A 29 11.19 -24.80 19.86
C GLU A 29 10.35 -23.52 19.81
N ALA A 30 10.25 -22.80 20.93
CA ALA A 30 9.55 -21.51 21.01
C ALA A 30 10.20 -20.45 20.12
N GLN A 31 11.54 -20.41 20.07
CA GLN A 31 12.29 -19.50 19.20
C GLN A 31 12.08 -19.81 17.71
N ALA A 32 12.01 -21.10 17.33
CA ALA A 32 11.75 -21.50 15.96
C ALA A 32 10.35 -21.09 15.50
N PHE A 33 9.34 -21.22 16.38
CA PHE A 33 7.98 -20.81 16.11
C PHE A 33 7.85 -19.29 15.99
N ALA A 34 8.51 -18.53 16.87
CA ALA A 34 8.54 -17.08 16.78
C ALA A 34 9.23 -16.58 15.51
N ALA A 35 10.36 -17.19 15.12
CA ALA A 35 11.03 -16.89 13.86
C ALA A 35 10.17 -17.23 12.64
N HIS A 36 9.22 -18.16 12.78
CA HIS A 36 8.23 -18.48 11.76
C HIS A 36 7.07 -17.47 11.72
N LEU A 37 6.52 -17.08 12.88
CA LEU A 37 5.51 -16.02 13.01
C LEU A 37 6.02 -14.68 12.48
N ASP A 38 7.24 -14.29 12.83
CA ASP A 38 7.89 -13.07 12.37
C ASP A 38 8.07 -13.07 10.84
N ARG A 39 8.34 -14.23 10.23
CA ARG A 39 8.37 -14.38 8.76
C ARG A 39 6.99 -14.22 8.14
N MET A 40 5.94 -14.76 8.74
CA MET A 40 4.56 -14.63 8.24
C MET A 40 3.99 -13.22 8.43
N GLN A 41 4.26 -12.56 9.54
CA GLN A 41 3.82 -11.18 9.80
C GLN A 41 4.48 -10.17 8.85
N ARG A 42 5.77 -10.35 8.52
CA ARG A 42 6.43 -9.53 7.49
C ARG A 42 5.86 -9.77 6.10
N GLN A 43 5.27 -10.94 5.87
CA GLN A 43 4.58 -11.31 4.63
C GLN A 43 3.06 -11.11 4.76
N ARG A 44 2.61 -9.96 5.33
CA ARG A 44 1.18 -9.60 5.37
C ARG A 44 0.55 -9.87 4.00
N PRO A 45 -0.44 -10.78 3.90
CA PRO A 45 -1.02 -11.14 2.62
C PRO A 45 -1.81 -9.96 2.07
N ALA A 46 -1.42 -9.43 0.91
CA ALA A 46 -2.17 -8.41 0.16
C ALA A 46 -3.46 -8.97 -0.49
N PHE A 47 -4.10 -9.97 0.12
CA PHE A 47 -5.23 -10.72 -0.42
C PHE A 47 -6.52 -10.60 0.42
N THR A 48 -6.60 -9.63 1.32
CA THR A 48 -7.86 -9.26 2.00
C THR A 48 -8.34 -7.90 1.51
N VAL A 49 -9.67 -7.73 1.43
CA VAL A 49 -10.34 -6.57 0.83
C VAL A 49 -9.99 -5.25 1.54
N GLU A 50 -9.66 -5.30 2.84
CA GLU A 50 -9.11 -4.18 3.61
C GLU A 50 -7.79 -3.65 3.02
N GLY A 51 -6.91 -4.53 2.53
CA GLY A 51 -5.62 -4.17 1.93
C GLY A 51 -5.76 -3.45 0.58
N TYR A 52 -6.89 -3.63 -0.11
CA TYR A 52 -7.19 -2.90 -1.33
C TYR A 52 -7.63 -1.45 -1.02
N LEU A 53 -8.34 -1.22 0.09
CA LEU A 53 -8.70 0.14 0.53
C LEU A 53 -7.51 0.89 1.11
N GLU A 54 -6.67 0.21 1.89
CA GLU A 54 -5.42 0.79 2.40
C GLU A 54 -4.43 1.05 1.26
N GLY A 55 -4.35 0.13 0.28
CA GLY A 55 -3.60 0.33 -0.96
C GLY A 55 -4.09 1.50 -1.80
N VAL A 56 -5.40 1.76 -1.88
CA VAL A 56 -5.98 2.93 -2.58
C VAL A 56 -5.70 4.22 -1.82
N ARG A 57 -5.75 4.22 -0.48
CA ARG A 57 -5.44 5.38 0.35
C ARG A 57 -3.96 5.74 0.27
N ASP A 58 -3.09 4.73 0.32
CA ASP A 58 -1.66 4.88 0.09
C ASP A 58 -1.36 5.26 -1.36
N PHE A 59 -2.15 4.82 -2.35
CA PHE A 59 -2.01 5.30 -3.73
C PHE A 59 -2.39 6.77 -3.87
N ALA A 60 -3.42 7.23 -3.16
CA ALA A 60 -3.84 8.63 -3.15
C ALA A 60 -2.78 9.52 -2.47
N ASP A 61 -2.28 9.10 -1.30
CA ASP A 61 -1.24 9.83 -0.55
C ASP A 61 0.14 9.75 -1.24
N SER A 62 0.50 8.62 -1.86
CA SER A 62 1.75 8.49 -2.63
C SER A 62 1.68 9.15 -4.00
N ALA A 63 0.52 9.20 -4.65
CA ALA A 63 0.33 10.02 -5.86
C ALA A 63 0.50 11.51 -5.54
N ASN A 64 0.05 11.94 -4.36
CA ASN A 64 0.22 13.31 -3.87
C ASN A 64 1.65 13.59 -3.38
N ARG A 65 2.43 12.58 -2.96
CA ARG A 65 3.82 12.72 -2.47
C ARG A 65 4.90 12.41 -3.52
N ALA A 66 4.60 11.71 -4.61
CA ALA A 66 5.49 11.49 -5.75
C ALA A 66 5.58 12.73 -6.69
N GLU A 67 5.35 13.90 -6.11
CA GLU A 67 5.27 15.25 -6.68
C GLU A 67 6.67 15.73 -7.13
N GLY A 68 7.25 15.05 -8.11
CA GLY A 68 8.58 15.36 -8.63
C GLY A 68 8.64 15.14 -10.14
N GLY A 69 8.11 16.08 -10.92
CA GLY A 69 8.23 16.20 -12.39
C GLY A 69 7.55 15.11 -13.24
N ARG A 70 7.60 13.84 -12.81
CA ARG A 70 7.09 12.66 -13.55
C ARG A 70 5.56 12.58 -13.55
N TRP A 71 4.91 13.08 -12.51
CA TRP A 71 3.44 13.15 -12.45
C TRP A 71 2.89 14.14 -13.48
N TRP A 72 3.50 15.34 -13.60
CA TRP A 72 3.15 16.30 -14.64
C TRP A 72 3.31 15.73 -16.04
N ALA A 73 4.38 14.98 -16.31
CA ALA A 73 4.55 14.31 -17.60
C ALA A 73 3.44 13.29 -17.88
N ALA A 74 3.07 12.46 -16.89
CA ALA A 74 1.97 11.50 -17.03
C ALA A 74 0.61 12.20 -17.26
N VAL A 75 0.31 13.25 -16.47
CA VAL A 75 -0.90 14.07 -16.62
C VAL A 75 -0.96 14.70 -18.01
N THR A 76 0.15 15.28 -18.50
CA THR A 76 0.22 15.84 -19.85
C THR A 76 -0.07 14.79 -20.91
N VAL A 77 0.51 13.58 -20.81
CA VAL A 77 0.25 12.50 -21.77
C VAL A 77 -1.23 12.11 -21.77
N VAL A 78 -1.84 11.96 -20.60
CA VAL A 78 -3.27 11.63 -20.49
C VAL A 78 -4.14 12.73 -21.09
N VAL A 79 -3.86 14.00 -20.78
CA VAL A 79 -4.59 15.14 -21.34
C VAL A 79 -4.45 15.19 -22.87
N LEU A 80 -3.25 14.96 -23.41
CA LEU A 80 -3.04 14.89 -24.86
C LEU A 80 -3.83 13.76 -25.52
N LEU A 81 -3.89 12.59 -24.89
CA LEU A 81 -4.72 11.47 -25.35
C LEU A 81 -6.20 11.84 -25.38
N LEU A 82 -6.71 12.43 -24.30
CA LEU A 82 -8.10 12.85 -24.20
C LEU A 82 -8.46 13.93 -25.24
N LEU A 83 -7.57 14.89 -25.48
CA LEU A 83 -7.73 15.89 -26.53
C LEU A 83 -7.79 15.26 -27.92
N GLY A 84 -6.92 14.28 -28.20
CA GLY A 84 -6.94 13.55 -29.47
C GLY A 84 -8.26 12.82 -29.68
N VAL A 85 -8.77 12.13 -28.66
CA VAL A 85 -10.08 11.46 -28.71
C VAL A 85 -11.21 12.47 -28.92
N ALA A 86 -11.22 13.56 -28.16
CA ALA A 86 -12.24 14.60 -28.28
C ALA A 86 -12.25 15.23 -29.69
N TRP A 87 -11.07 15.46 -30.28
CA TRP A 87 -10.94 15.95 -31.66
C TRP A 87 -11.56 14.99 -32.67
N VAL A 88 -11.24 13.69 -32.58
CA VAL A 88 -11.79 12.67 -33.49
C VAL A 88 -13.31 12.58 -33.37
N VAL A 89 -13.84 12.62 -32.15
CA VAL A 89 -15.28 12.63 -31.90
C VAL A 89 -15.93 13.87 -32.51
N TRP A 90 -15.34 15.04 -32.32
CA TRP A 90 -15.84 16.30 -32.86
C TRP A 90 -15.90 16.30 -34.40
N GLU A 91 -14.81 15.90 -35.06
CA GLU A 91 -14.75 15.75 -36.52
C GLU A 91 -15.79 14.74 -37.03
N SER A 92 -15.96 13.62 -36.34
CA SER A 92 -16.94 12.59 -36.69
C SER A 92 -18.37 13.13 -36.60
N LEU A 93 -18.67 13.92 -35.57
CA LEU A 93 -19.97 14.57 -35.39
C LEU A 93 -20.23 15.60 -36.49
N LEU A 94 -19.25 16.45 -36.82
CA LEU A 94 -19.38 17.43 -37.90
C LEU A 94 -19.58 16.75 -39.25
N PHE A 95 -18.82 15.68 -39.53
CA PHE A 95 -18.97 14.90 -40.76
C PHE A 95 -20.38 14.31 -40.87
N MET A 96 -20.87 13.68 -39.79
CA MET A 96 -22.22 13.13 -39.77
C MET A 96 -23.26 14.24 -39.98
N LEU A 97 -23.15 15.36 -39.26
CA LEU A 97 -24.12 16.45 -39.35
C LEU A 97 -24.13 17.11 -40.74
N GLY A 98 -22.96 17.27 -41.36
CA GLY A 98 -22.83 17.78 -42.73
C GLY A 98 -23.30 16.79 -43.80
N ALA A 99 -23.24 15.48 -43.55
CA ALA A 99 -23.78 14.47 -44.46
C ALA A 99 -25.31 14.38 -44.43
N PHE A 100 -25.96 14.81 -43.34
CA PHE A 100 -27.40 14.76 -43.16
C PHE A 100 -28.13 16.08 -43.50
N LEU A 101 -27.41 17.19 -43.70
CA LEU A 101 -27.94 18.50 -44.07
C LEU A 101 -27.82 18.76 -45.57
#